data_AF-A0ABD3V5E7-F1
#
_entry.id   AF-A0ABD3V5E7-F1
#
_cell.length_a   1.000
_cell.length_b   1.000
_cell.length_c   1.000
_cell.angle_alpha   90.00
_cell.angle_beta   90.00
_cell.angle_gamma   90.00
#
_symmetry.space_group_name_H-M   'P 1'
#
loop_
_entity.id
_entity.type
_entity.pdbx_description
1 polymer ?
#
loop_
_entity_poly.entity_id
_entity_poly.type
_entity_poly.pdbx_seq_one_letter_code
_entity_poly.pdbx_strand_id
1 'polypeptide(L)'
;MATYSSVSLTTREENTVNKVERDSEYVLDREGHHRYLRLGRALLYLKEPLHEPVLSEIKKLHSKLKKKIHEKKSVVDKTTLKSYLNSQYFNKRGGSNKIYIKNVNIEKWEDQPWETAKAFMPSGQKESNKSPEDTDIMGILRPISSCKQFDNWLKVDGVSGHAKVEQVLEVRHSIGHSNSLCCTETEMEDGIGQIKILMEYLKQRFKDFADADDVSEDDKRIYQEAAKKMEVALDCVEKVKTGTDFDVMRKLVVKDICKSWTYESLDETQRKVITKVLLRCVTRKIFNLLNDLYKERSQVFKKHLQDKGVLESFIIEANSDVDFLVAALEEKQMFLADKLDDLLQLIKPLHKEDDFIKIKTSMMKCKTNLERTSAIALATVYDVFILYCEADREEANTFRQDWLVNLQDLDPPAKTILYDEYVLPGTSHVSALENVLEDCRLVFILCTQAILKDDLSRFQAEIVMYNSLEKKKAATPRVIAIHLRKEDFKCSPSWISGVNSFCVWNPFSQTILTKTLKTARET
;
A
#
# COMPACT_ATOMS: atom_id res chain seq x y z
N MET A 1 7.66 -60.95 45.57
CA MET A 1 7.06 -59.60 45.66
C MET A 1 7.92 -58.64 44.85
N ALA A 2 7.43 -58.23 43.68
CA ALA A 2 8.00 -57.14 42.89
C ALA A 2 6.84 -56.46 42.17
N THR A 3 6.60 -55.19 42.49
CA THR A 3 5.53 -54.35 41.94
C THR A 3 6.04 -53.58 40.73
N TYR A 4 5.25 -53.59 39.65
CA TYR A 4 5.42 -52.75 38.47
C TYR A 4 4.93 -51.32 38.76
N SER A 5 5.69 -50.32 38.32
CA SER A 5 5.28 -48.91 38.29
C SER A 5 5.07 -48.48 36.83
N SER A 6 3.94 -47.82 36.60
CA SER A 6 3.43 -47.32 35.31
C SER A 6 4.11 -46.02 34.89
N VAL A 7 4.55 -45.94 33.63
CA VAL A 7 5.00 -44.70 32.97
C VAL A 7 3.82 -44.11 32.16
N SER A 8 3.48 -42.85 32.44
CA SER A 8 2.40 -42.11 31.78
C SER A 8 2.87 -41.43 30.49
N LEU A 9 2.12 -41.65 29.39
CA LEU A 9 2.23 -40.95 28.11
C LEU A 9 1.40 -39.64 28.17
N THR A 10 2.02 -38.51 28.50
CA THR A 10 1.33 -37.19 28.52
C THR A 10 2.09 -36.03 27.86
N THR A 11 3.23 -36.23 27.22
CA THR A 11 4.10 -35.12 26.77
C THR A 11 3.96 -34.66 25.31
N ARG A 12 3.01 -35.19 24.53
CA ARG A 12 2.88 -34.86 23.09
C ARG A 12 1.71 -33.95 22.73
N GLU A 13 0.62 -33.94 23.50
CA GLU A 13 -0.54 -33.08 23.24
C GLU A 13 -0.35 -31.64 23.74
N GLU A 14 0.29 -31.45 24.90
CA GLU A 14 0.55 -30.10 25.45
C GLU A 14 1.48 -29.24 24.57
N ASN A 15 2.38 -29.85 23.80
CA ASN A 15 3.26 -29.13 22.89
C ASN A 15 2.58 -28.67 21.59
N THR A 16 1.44 -29.29 21.23
CA THR A 16 0.70 -28.96 20.01
C THR A 16 -0.32 -27.86 20.29
N VAL A 17 -0.95 -27.88 21.47
CA VAL A 17 -1.86 -26.81 21.95
C VAL A 17 -1.10 -25.49 22.17
N ASN A 18 0.10 -25.53 22.77
CA ASN A 18 0.96 -24.34 22.94
C ASN A 18 1.54 -23.76 21.64
N LYS A 19 1.45 -24.49 20.52
CA LYS A 19 1.88 -24.02 19.20
C LYS A 19 0.71 -23.39 18.43
N VAL A 20 -0.49 -23.95 18.56
CA VAL A 20 -1.71 -23.39 17.99
C VAL A 20 -2.13 -22.10 18.71
N GLU A 21 -1.92 -21.98 20.02
CA GLU A 21 -2.15 -20.72 20.74
C GLU A 21 -1.16 -19.62 20.32
N ARG A 22 0.11 -19.97 20.08
CA ARG A 22 1.13 -19.02 19.58
C ARG A 22 0.87 -18.54 18.14
N ASP A 23 0.32 -19.40 17.28
CA ASP A 23 -0.03 -19.02 15.91
C ASP A 23 -1.37 -18.25 15.83
N SER A 24 -2.20 -18.29 16.88
CA SER A 24 -3.43 -17.49 17.01
C SER A 24 -3.20 -16.05 17.49
N GLU A 25 -2.00 -15.75 17.99
CA GLU A 25 -1.62 -14.42 18.52
C GLU A 25 -1.26 -13.41 17.40
N TYR A 26 -1.21 -13.85 16.14
CA TYR A 26 -0.99 -13.02 14.95
C TYR A 26 -2.28 -12.66 14.20
N VAL A 27 -3.41 -12.50 14.91
CA VAL A 27 -4.46 -11.61 14.38
C VAL A 27 -3.88 -10.20 14.44
N LEU A 28 -3.20 -9.79 13.37
CA LEU A 28 -2.64 -8.46 13.19
C LEU A 28 -3.73 -7.44 13.55
N ASP A 29 -3.56 -6.75 14.68
CA ASP A 29 -4.38 -5.61 15.06
C ASP A 29 -4.25 -4.57 13.95
N ARG A 30 -5.17 -4.63 12.99
CA ARG A 30 -5.16 -3.82 11.78
C ARG A 30 -5.18 -2.34 12.10
N GLU A 31 -5.89 -1.96 13.16
CA GLU A 31 -5.98 -0.57 13.59
C GLU A 31 -4.67 -0.14 14.26
N GLY A 32 -4.10 -0.98 15.12
CA GLY A 32 -2.76 -0.78 15.67
C GLY A 32 -1.70 -0.59 14.60
N HIS A 33 -1.76 -1.38 13.52
CA HIS A 33 -0.83 -1.26 12.38
C HIS A 33 -1.04 0.04 11.59
N HIS A 34 -2.30 0.46 11.36
CA HIS A 34 -2.58 1.74 10.71
C HIS A 34 -2.05 2.93 11.53
N ARG A 35 -2.21 2.90 12.86
CA ARG A 35 -1.67 3.91 13.77
C ARG A 35 -0.14 3.96 13.72
N TYR A 36 0.51 2.79 13.69
CA TYR A 36 1.95 2.67 13.50
C TYR A 36 2.42 3.34 12.21
N LEU A 37 1.75 3.07 11.08
CA LEU A 37 2.07 3.69 9.79
C LEU A 37 1.87 5.21 9.78
N ARG A 38 0.82 5.70 10.45
CA ARG A 38 0.58 7.15 10.62
C ARG A 38 1.72 7.82 11.38
N LEU A 39 2.18 7.20 12.47
CA LEU A 39 3.28 7.74 13.26
C LEU A 39 4.61 7.75 12.48
N GLY A 40 4.93 6.67 11.78
CA GLY A 40 6.12 6.61 10.90
C GLY A 40 6.08 7.67 9.79
N ARG A 41 4.89 8.02 9.32
CA ARG A 41 4.68 9.06 8.32
C ARG A 41 4.85 10.48 8.86
N ALA A 42 4.40 10.75 10.09
CA ALA A 42 4.64 12.04 10.74
C ALA A 42 6.15 12.32 10.86
N LEU A 43 6.96 11.30 11.14
CA LEU A 43 8.41 11.39 11.14
C LEU A 43 9.00 11.72 9.75
N LEU A 44 8.41 11.20 8.67
CA LEU A 44 8.83 11.53 7.30
C LEU A 44 8.54 12.99 6.96
N TYR A 45 7.40 13.55 7.40
CA TYR A 45 7.09 14.96 7.18
C TYR A 45 8.04 15.91 7.93
N LEU A 46 8.52 15.51 9.10
CA LEU A 46 9.57 16.26 9.82
C LEU A 46 10.91 16.26 9.05
N LYS A 47 11.19 15.23 8.24
CA LYS A 47 12.50 15.04 7.61
C LYS A 47 12.83 16.09 6.56
N GLU A 48 11.95 16.33 5.60
CA GLU A 48 12.24 17.15 4.41
C GLU A 48 12.63 18.60 4.76
N PRO A 49 11.92 19.33 5.65
CA PRO A 49 12.28 20.70 5.99
C PRO A 49 13.67 20.84 6.64
N LEU A 50 14.26 19.74 7.12
CA LEU A 50 15.56 19.75 7.79
C LEU A 50 16.74 19.56 6.84
N HIS A 51 16.53 19.14 5.60
CA HIS A 51 17.63 18.76 4.70
C HIS A 51 18.65 19.89 4.50
N GLU A 52 18.20 21.02 3.92
CA GLU A 52 19.07 22.14 3.57
C GLU A 52 19.67 22.85 4.79
N PRO A 53 18.90 23.18 5.85
CA PRO A 53 19.46 23.78 7.06
C PRO A 53 20.55 22.91 7.69
N VAL A 54 20.32 21.59 7.79
CA VAL A 54 21.29 20.68 8.41
C VAL A 54 22.53 20.57 7.53
N LEU A 55 22.36 20.45 6.21
CA LEU A 55 23.49 20.40 5.28
C LEU A 55 24.32 21.69 5.32
N SER A 56 23.69 22.88 5.42
CA SER A 56 24.40 24.15 5.56
C SER A 56 25.26 24.18 6.83
N GLU A 57 24.70 23.82 7.98
CA GLU A 57 25.45 23.79 9.24
C GLU A 57 26.57 22.74 9.24
N ILE A 58 26.34 21.59 8.62
CA ILE A 58 27.38 20.57 8.43
C ILE A 58 28.49 21.06 7.49
N LYS A 59 28.18 21.78 6.41
CA LYS A 59 29.18 22.41 5.54
C LYS A 59 30.05 23.42 6.32
N LYS A 60 29.43 24.26 7.16
CA LYS A 60 30.16 25.22 8.01
C LYS A 60 31.08 24.49 9.00
N LEU A 61 30.58 23.44 9.67
CA LEU A 61 31.38 22.62 10.57
C LEU A 61 32.54 21.96 9.83
N HIS A 62 32.27 21.36 8.68
CA HIS A 62 33.26 20.68 7.86
C HIS A 62 34.39 21.62 7.45
N SER A 63 34.07 22.81 6.94
CA SER A 63 35.06 23.84 6.58
C SER A 63 35.92 24.28 7.77
N LYS A 64 35.30 24.48 8.95
CA LYS A 64 36.03 24.82 10.19
C LYS A 64 37.00 23.70 10.60
N LEU A 65 36.57 22.44 10.49
CA LEU A 65 37.41 21.27 10.81
C LEU A 65 38.55 21.10 9.80
N LYS A 66 38.24 21.17 8.50
CA LYS A 66 39.22 21.07 7.41
C LYS A 66 40.34 22.08 7.61
N LYS A 67 40.00 23.36 7.79
CA LYS A 67 40.98 24.42 8.09
C LYS A 67 41.85 24.10 9.32
N LYS A 68 41.22 23.77 10.46
CA LYS A 68 41.94 23.47 11.72
C LYS A 68 42.82 22.24 11.67
N ILE A 69 42.48 21.24 10.86
CA ILE A 69 43.26 20.01 10.75
C ILE A 69 44.45 20.24 9.81
N HIS A 70 44.24 20.88 8.65
CA HIS A 70 45.33 21.17 7.71
C HIS A 70 46.36 22.18 8.26
N GLU A 71 45.95 23.07 9.17
CA GLU A 71 46.89 23.94 9.91
C GLU A 71 47.87 23.14 10.79
N LYS A 72 47.52 21.91 11.22
CA LYS A 72 48.34 21.10 12.14
C LYS A 72 48.93 19.83 11.55
N LYS A 73 48.32 19.26 10.49
CA LYS A 73 48.74 18.01 9.86
C LYS A 73 48.46 18.03 8.36
N SER A 74 49.38 17.48 7.58
CA SER A 74 49.21 17.32 6.12
C SER A 74 48.24 16.19 5.75
N VAL A 75 48.13 15.14 6.58
CA VAL A 75 47.27 13.97 6.33
C VAL A 75 46.20 13.87 7.42
N VAL A 76 44.95 13.73 7.00
CA VAL A 76 43.79 13.57 7.89
C VAL A 76 43.52 12.08 8.11
N ASP A 77 43.62 11.65 9.37
CA ASP A 77 43.25 10.29 9.78
C ASP A 77 41.99 10.29 10.67
N LYS A 78 41.34 9.12 10.80
CA LYS A 78 40.13 8.96 11.63
C LYS A 78 40.38 9.31 13.09
N THR A 79 41.56 9.02 13.63
CA THR A 79 41.90 9.26 15.04
C THR A 79 41.95 10.76 15.35
N THR A 80 42.56 11.52 14.45
CA THR A 80 42.69 12.98 14.50
C THR A 80 41.31 13.59 14.41
N LEU A 81 40.52 13.24 13.39
CA LEU A 81 39.15 13.75 13.23
C LEU A 81 38.28 13.46 14.46
N LYS A 82 38.31 12.23 14.98
CA LYS A 82 37.58 11.84 16.20
C LYS A 82 37.98 12.69 17.41
N SER A 83 39.27 12.99 17.58
CA SER A 83 39.77 13.82 18.69
C SER A 83 39.22 15.24 18.64
N TYR A 84 39.24 15.88 17.46
CA TYR A 84 38.69 17.22 17.27
C TYR A 84 37.18 17.27 17.48
N LEU A 85 36.45 16.30 16.92
CA LEU A 85 35.00 16.20 17.11
C LEU A 85 34.64 16.05 18.60
N ASN A 86 35.29 15.11 19.31
CA ASN A 86 35.03 14.88 20.73
C ASN A 86 35.35 16.07 21.63
N SER A 87 36.47 16.77 21.38
CA SER A 87 36.92 17.86 22.25
C SER A 87 36.14 19.15 22.04
N GLN A 88 35.82 19.50 20.79
CA GLN A 88 35.29 20.82 20.45
C GLN A 88 33.82 20.81 20.09
N TYR A 89 33.32 19.75 19.45
CA TYR A 89 32.01 19.79 18.78
C TYR A 89 31.01 18.77 19.31
N PHE A 90 31.42 17.85 20.18
CA PHE A 90 30.53 16.86 20.77
C PHE A 90 29.84 17.39 22.04
N ASN A 91 28.52 17.23 22.11
CA ASN A 91 27.71 17.50 23.29
C ASN A 91 27.67 16.26 24.20
N LYS A 92 28.36 16.33 25.36
CA LYS A 92 28.42 15.23 26.35
C LYS A 92 27.14 15.05 27.19
N ARG A 93 25.98 15.53 26.73
CA ARG A 93 24.72 15.48 27.50
C ARG A 93 24.02 14.13 27.29
N GLY A 94 23.71 13.41 28.37
CA GLY A 94 22.93 12.16 28.36
C GLY A 94 23.71 10.92 27.88
N GLY A 95 23.39 9.75 28.45
CA GLY A 95 24.15 8.50 28.29
C GLY A 95 24.19 7.94 26.85
N SER A 96 25.30 7.25 26.55
CA SER A 96 25.61 6.50 25.31
C SER A 96 25.91 7.27 24.01
N ASN A 97 25.70 8.59 23.95
CA ASN A 97 26.11 9.37 22.79
C ASN A 97 27.64 9.26 22.60
N LYS A 98 28.06 8.88 21.40
CA LYS A 98 29.46 8.60 21.04
C LYS A 98 29.72 9.11 19.63
N ILE A 99 30.94 9.52 19.36
CA ILE A 99 31.40 9.76 17.99
C ILE A 99 31.65 8.41 17.30
N TYR A 100 30.83 8.11 16.29
CA TYR A 100 30.89 6.91 15.47
C TYR A 100 31.82 7.12 14.27
N ILE A 101 33.11 7.34 14.54
CA ILE A 101 34.10 7.58 13.48
C ILE A 101 34.19 6.45 12.44
N LYS A 102 33.73 5.24 12.80
CA LYS A 102 33.65 4.09 11.89
C LYS A 102 32.72 4.35 10.70
N ASN A 103 31.70 5.20 10.87
CA ASN A 103 30.76 5.56 9.81
C ASN A 103 31.36 6.53 8.78
N VAL A 104 32.48 7.17 9.10
CA VAL A 104 33.14 8.15 8.24
C VAL A 104 34.04 7.43 7.24
N ASN A 105 33.83 7.68 5.96
CA ASN A 105 34.80 7.36 4.92
C ASN A 105 35.82 8.50 4.84
N ILE A 106 37.05 8.23 5.31
CA ILE A 106 38.10 9.25 5.40
C ILE A 106 38.58 9.72 4.03
N GLU A 107 38.53 8.83 3.02
CA GLU A 107 38.95 9.14 1.64
C GLU A 107 37.98 10.11 0.97
N LYS A 108 36.70 10.06 1.36
CA LYS A 108 35.65 10.96 0.84
C LYS A 108 35.45 12.19 1.73
N TRP A 109 35.97 12.18 2.95
CA TRP A 109 35.69 13.21 3.94
C TRP A 109 36.10 14.60 3.45
N GLU A 110 37.23 14.70 2.75
CA GLU A 110 37.80 15.97 2.31
C GLU A 110 36.90 16.77 1.36
N ASP A 111 36.09 16.06 0.56
CA ASP A 111 35.22 16.64 -0.47
C ASP A 111 33.72 16.50 -0.15
N GLN A 112 33.36 15.64 0.80
CA GLN A 112 31.97 15.34 1.14
C GLN A 112 31.66 15.75 2.58
N PRO A 113 31.09 16.96 2.79
CA PRO A 113 30.75 17.46 4.12
C PRO A 113 29.88 16.51 4.94
N TRP A 114 29.01 15.73 4.29
CA TRP A 114 28.12 14.76 4.95
C TRP A 114 28.87 13.64 5.68
N GLU A 115 30.10 13.31 5.28
CA GLU A 115 30.97 12.40 6.03
C GLU A 115 31.26 12.93 7.45
N THR A 116 31.25 14.25 7.66
CA THR A 116 31.35 14.85 9.00
C THR A 116 30.09 14.57 9.83
N ALA A 117 28.90 14.64 9.22
CA ALA A 117 27.64 14.36 9.90
C ALA A 117 27.54 12.89 10.35
N LYS A 118 27.99 11.95 9.50
CA LYS A 118 28.00 10.50 9.80
C LYS A 118 28.71 10.13 11.09
N ALA A 119 29.70 10.93 11.51
CA ALA A 119 30.41 10.75 12.77
C ALA A 119 29.48 10.88 14.01
N PHE A 120 28.36 11.58 13.88
CA PHE A 120 27.37 11.79 14.94
C PHE A 120 26.16 10.83 14.84
N MET A 121 26.05 10.07 13.74
CA MET A 121 24.96 9.13 13.51
C MET A 121 25.22 7.78 14.19
N PRO A 122 24.19 7.02 14.58
CA PRO A 122 24.36 5.67 15.15
C PRO A 122 25.03 4.72 14.14
N SER A 123 25.56 3.61 14.63
CA SER A 123 26.17 2.59 13.78
C SER A 123 25.22 2.02 12.73
N GLY A 124 25.77 1.55 11.60
CA GLY A 124 24.99 0.92 10.54
C GLY A 124 24.62 1.86 9.39
N GLN A 125 25.26 3.03 9.31
CA GLN A 125 25.13 3.91 8.14
C GLN A 125 25.70 3.20 6.91
N LYS A 126 24.90 3.13 5.84
CA LYS A 126 25.29 2.53 4.57
C LYS A 126 26.13 3.52 3.76
N GLU A 127 26.96 3.02 2.86
CA GLU A 127 27.72 3.85 1.92
C GLU A 127 26.80 4.69 1.01
N SER A 128 25.58 4.21 0.76
CA SER A 128 24.55 4.91 0.00
C SER A 128 24.03 6.18 0.67
N ASN A 129 24.25 6.39 1.97
CA ASN A 129 23.75 7.57 2.69
C ASN A 129 24.67 8.77 2.39
N LYS A 130 24.51 9.43 1.24
CA LYS A 130 25.44 10.49 0.79
C LYS A 130 25.03 11.88 1.23
N SER A 131 23.76 12.07 1.61
CA SER A 131 23.20 13.37 1.99
C SER A 131 22.04 13.21 3.00
N PRO A 132 21.48 14.30 3.54
CA PRO A 132 20.28 14.24 4.38
C PRO A 132 19.10 13.53 3.71
N GLU A 133 18.92 13.72 2.39
CA GLU A 133 17.86 13.12 1.59
C GLU A 133 17.90 11.59 1.64
N ASP A 134 19.10 11.00 1.60
CA ASP A 134 19.32 9.55 1.63
C ASP A 134 19.27 8.96 3.05
N THR A 135 19.14 9.80 4.07
CA THR A 135 19.31 9.40 5.47
C THR A 135 17.95 9.34 6.17
N ASP A 136 17.73 8.35 7.03
CA ASP A 136 16.55 8.30 7.89
C ASP A 136 16.50 9.51 8.86
N ILE A 137 15.32 9.87 9.35
CA ILE A 137 15.15 10.99 10.28
C ILE A 137 16.07 10.89 11.51
N MET A 138 16.33 9.67 12.00
CA MET A 138 17.28 9.45 13.09
C MET A 138 18.69 9.92 12.76
N GLY A 139 19.14 9.73 11.51
CA GLY A 139 20.45 10.18 11.07
C GLY A 139 20.54 11.70 10.88
N ILE A 140 19.40 12.40 10.79
CA ILE A 140 19.35 13.87 10.76
C ILE A 140 19.27 14.45 12.19
N LEU A 141 18.39 13.90 13.03
CA LEU A 141 18.16 14.38 14.39
C LEU A 141 19.35 14.10 15.33
N ARG A 142 20.12 13.03 15.10
CA ARG A 142 21.30 12.72 15.93
C ARG A 142 22.44 13.73 15.79
N PRO A 143 22.85 14.17 14.58
CA PRO A 143 23.72 15.33 14.44
C PRO A 143 23.19 16.57 15.16
N ILE A 144 21.89 16.87 15.03
CA ILE A 144 21.26 18.02 15.69
C ILE A 144 21.40 17.95 17.21
N SER A 145 21.15 16.79 17.84
CA SER A 145 21.24 16.69 19.31
C SER A 145 22.68 16.59 19.84
N SER A 146 23.55 15.88 19.14
CA SER A 146 24.89 15.53 19.65
C SER A 146 26.01 16.48 19.19
N CYS A 147 25.77 17.36 18.22
CA CYS A 147 26.77 18.30 17.73
C CYS A 147 26.51 19.74 18.21
N LYS A 148 27.50 20.33 18.88
CA LYS A 148 27.50 21.73 19.35
C LYS A 148 27.29 22.76 18.24
N GLN A 149 27.56 22.41 16.98
CA GLN A 149 27.28 23.32 15.86
C GLN A 149 25.79 23.70 15.81
N PHE A 150 24.90 22.81 16.26
CA PHE A 150 23.44 23.04 16.31
C PHE A 150 22.96 23.63 17.64
N ASP A 151 23.83 23.97 18.59
CA ASP A 151 23.41 24.50 19.89
C ASP A 151 22.58 25.78 19.76
N ASN A 152 22.87 26.63 18.77
CA ASN A 152 22.11 27.86 18.52
C ASN A 152 20.66 27.57 18.09
N TRP A 153 20.43 26.44 17.42
CA TRP A 153 19.06 26.02 17.09
C TRP A 153 18.30 25.58 18.34
N LEU A 154 19.01 25.02 19.32
CA LEU A 154 18.44 24.31 20.45
C LEU A 154 18.52 25.07 21.77
N LYS A 155 19.05 26.30 21.81
CA LYS A 155 19.16 27.11 23.03
C LYS A 155 18.55 28.48 22.77
N VAL A 156 17.43 28.77 23.42
CA VAL A 156 16.79 30.08 23.44
C VAL A 156 16.41 30.40 24.87
N ASP A 157 16.88 31.52 25.41
CA ASP A 157 16.45 32.07 26.71
C ASP A 157 16.42 31.05 27.87
N GLY A 158 17.44 30.17 27.92
CA GLY A 158 17.55 29.11 28.93
C GLY A 158 16.70 27.86 28.67
N VAL A 159 15.81 27.87 27.67
CA VAL A 159 15.03 26.71 27.22
C VAL A 159 15.82 25.89 26.21
N SER A 160 16.07 24.62 26.56
CA SER A 160 16.84 23.69 25.74
C SER A 160 15.93 22.85 24.84
N GLY A 161 15.93 23.15 23.53
CA GLY A 161 15.29 22.34 22.47
C GLY A 161 15.82 20.91 22.37
N HIS A 162 16.97 20.60 22.98
CA HIS A 162 17.52 19.24 23.04
C HIS A 162 16.52 18.20 23.56
N ALA A 163 15.73 18.53 24.59
CA ALA A 163 14.74 17.60 25.15
C ALA A 163 13.66 17.22 24.11
N LYS A 164 13.25 18.18 23.27
CA LYS A 164 12.27 17.95 22.19
C LYS A 164 12.85 17.04 21.11
N VAL A 165 14.13 17.20 20.79
CA VAL A 165 14.81 16.32 19.82
C VAL A 165 14.94 14.90 20.37
N GLU A 166 15.31 14.73 21.64
CA GLU A 166 15.41 13.39 22.25
C GLU A 166 14.05 12.70 22.37
N GLN A 167 12.97 13.41 22.69
CA GLN A 167 11.60 12.87 22.66
C GLN A 167 11.24 12.29 21.27
N VAL A 168 11.50 13.04 20.20
CA VAL A 168 11.23 12.53 18.84
C VAL A 168 12.16 11.37 18.45
N LEU A 169 13.39 11.36 18.96
CA LEU A 169 14.31 10.21 18.78
C LEU A 169 13.79 8.96 19.50
N GLU A 170 13.17 9.11 20.67
CA GLU A 170 12.49 8.02 21.39
C GLU A 170 11.27 7.49 20.60
N VAL A 171 10.46 8.38 20.02
CA VAL A 171 9.34 8.01 19.13
C VAL A 171 9.84 7.21 17.92
N ARG A 172 10.91 7.65 17.25
CA ARG A 172 11.48 6.84 16.16
C ARG A 172 12.00 5.51 16.72
N HIS A 173 12.66 5.51 17.88
CA HIS A 173 13.21 4.29 18.46
C HIS A 173 12.12 3.25 18.74
N SER A 174 10.98 3.65 19.32
CA SER A 174 9.86 2.74 19.58
C SER A 174 9.27 2.16 18.30
N ILE A 175 9.12 2.98 17.25
CA ILE A 175 8.65 2.52 15.94
C ILE A 175 9.63 1.54 15.30
N GLY A 176 10.92 1.87 15.30
CA GLY A 176 11.96 1.07 14.64
C GLY A 176 12.25 -0.27 15.32
N HIS A 177 11.84 -0.44 16.58
CA HIS A 177 12.03 -1.67 17.38
C HIS A 177 10.70 -2.33 17.78
N SER A 178 9.57 -1.89 17.22
CA SER A 178 8.29 -2.55 17.44
C SER A 178 8.26 -3.90 16.74
N ASN A 179 8.21 -4.99 17.52
CA ASN A 179 8.11 -6.36 17.00
C ASN A 179 6.74 -6.65 16.36
N SER A 180 5.68 -5.99 16.84
CA SER A 180 4.31 -6.17 16.36
C SER A 180 3.95 -5.25 15.20
N LEU A 181 4.77 -4.22 14.92
CA LEU A 181 4.45 -3.15 13.96
C LEU A 181 3.09 -2.50 14.22
N CYS A 182 2.67 -2.47 15.49
CA CYS A 182 1.43 -1.88 15.96
C CYS A 182 1.73 -0.88 17.08
N CYS A 183 0.83 0.10 17.27
CA CYS A 183 0.79 0.92 18.46
C CYS A 183 -0.66 1.27 18.86
N THR A 184 -0.84 1.54 20.13
CA THR A 184 -2.10 2.03 20.70
C THR A 184 -2.42 3.44 20.20
N GLU A 185 -3.66 3.87 20.40
CA GLU A 185 -4.08 5.23 20.05
C GLU A 185 -3.29 6.27 20.83
N THR A 186 -3.13 6.06 22.15
CA THR A 186 -2.36 6.94 23.03
C THR A 186 -0.91 7.06 22.58
N GLU A 187 -0.23 5.94 22.27
CA GLU A 187 1.15 5.99 21.76
C GLU A 187 1.26 6.76 20.43
N MET A 188 0.28 6.62 19.55
CA MET A 188 0.23 7.35 18.28
C MET A 188 -0.01 8.85 18.51
N GLU A 189 -0.95 9.21 19.37
CA GLU A 189 -1.27 10.60 19.68
C GLU A 189 -0.13 11.32 20.40
N ASP A 190 0.47 10.67 21.40
CA ASP A 190 1.62 11.19 22.13
C ASP A 190 2.83 11.36 21.21
N GLY A 191 3.09 10.35 20.36
CA GLY A 191 4.19 10.40 19.40
C GLY A 191 4.00 11.52 18.37
N ILE A 192 2.80 11.68 17.80
CA ILE A 192 2.48 12.80 16.90
C ILE A 192 2.61 14.14 17.65
N GLY A 193 2.14 14.22 18.89
CA GLY A 193 2.25 15.41 19.73
C GLY A 193 3.71 15.86 19.91
N GLN A 194 4.60 14.93 20.24
CA GLN A 194 6.04 15.20 20.38
C GLN A 194 6.67 15.67 19.07
N ILE A 195 6.32 15.06 17.94
CA ILE A 195 6.78 15.47 16.61
C ILE A 195 6.34 16.91 16.31
N LYS A 196 5.06 17.24 16.54
CA LYS A 196 4.53 18.58 16.33
C LYS A 196 5.24 19.63 17.18
N ILE A 197 5.43 19.34 18.47
CA ILE A 197 6.14 20.25 19.40
C ILE A 197 7.55 20.57 18.88
N LEU A 198 8.28 19.58 18.37
CA LEU A 198 9.59 19.81 17.77
C LEU A 198 9.49 20.62 16.48
N MET A 199 8.54 20.31 15.59
CA MET A 199 8.35 21.02 14.33
C MET A 199 8.00 22.49 14.54
N GLU A 200 7.09 22.80 15.46
CA GLU A 200 6.72 24.18 15.82
C GLU A 200 7.92 24.94 16.38
N TYR A 201 8.68 24.30 17.27
CA TYR A 201 9.91 24.87 17.82
C TYR A 201 10.90 25.20 16.70
N LEU A 202 11.24 24.23 15.84
CA LEU A 202 12.19 24.43 14.75
C LEU A 202 11.69 25.45 13.72
N LYS A 203 10.39 25.46 13.40
CA LYS A 203 9.77 26.47 12.54
C LYS A 203 10.05 27.88 13.05
N GLN A 204 9.81 28.11 14.34
CA GLN A 204 10.06 29.42 14.94
C GLN A 204 11.54 29.76 14.90
N ARG A 205 12.43 28.82 15.24
CA ARG A 205 13.88 29.04 15.16
C ARG A 205 14.36 29.40 13.77
N PHE A 206 13.85 28.74 12.74
CA PHE A 206 14.19 29.07 11.36
C PHE A 206 13.71 30.46 10.96
N LYS A 207 12.55 30.93 11.46
CA LYS A 207 12.14 32.33 11.28
C LYS A 207 13.09 33.28 11.98
N ASP A 208 13.43 33.02 13.24
CA ASP A 208 14.34 33.87 14.00
C ASP A 208 15.72 34.00 13.31
N PHE A 209 16.25 32.92 12.73
CA PHE A 209 17.51 32.98 11.98
C PHE A 209 17.38 33.66 10.61
N ALA A 210 16.23 33.52 9.95
CA ALA A 210 15.96 34.21 8.70
C ALA A 210 15.90 35.74 8.87
N ASP A 211 15.46 36.20 10.05
CA ASP A 211 15.28 37.60 10.38
C ASP A 211 16.52 38.22 11.06
N ALA A 212 17.54 37.42 11.40
CA ALA A 212 18.73 37.88 12.08
C ALA A 212 19.71 38.62 11.16
N ASP A 213 20.20 39.78 11.61
CA ASP A 213 21.08 40.66 10.82
C ASP A 213 22.46 40.07 10.53
N ASP A 214 22.96 39.16 11.38
CA ASP A 214 24.30 38.57 11.31
C ASP A 214 24.37 37.28 10.47
N VAL A 215 23.26 36.86 9.88
CA VAL A 215 23.16 35.66 9.04
C VAL A 215 23.37 36.02 7.57
N SER A 216 24.13 35.19 6.85
CA SER A 216 24.37 35.40 5.41
C SER A 216 23.07 35.33 4.61
N GLU A 217 22.96 36.08 3.50
CA GLU A 217 21.74 36.08 2.67
C GLU A 217 21.37 34.69 2.13
N ASP A 218 22.37 33.85 1.81
CA ASP A 218 22.15 32.46 1.41
C ASP A 218 21.54 31.63 2.56
N ASP A 219 22.05 31.79 3.78
CA ASP A 219 21.51 31.13 4.96
C ASP A 219 20.10 31.63 5.29
N LYS A 220 19.84 32.94 5.19
CA LYS A 220 18.49 33.50 5.37
C LYS A 220 17.50 32.84 4.42
N ARG A 221 17.85 32.73 3.12
CA ARG A 221 17.01 32.02 2.14
C ARG A 221 16.76 30.57 2.53
N ILE A 222 17.79 29.85 2.98
CA ILE A 222 17.68 28.45 3.43
C ILE A 222 16.71 28.34 4.61
N TYR A 223 16.85 29.19 5.63
CA TYR A 223 16.01 29.15 6.82
C TYR A 223 14.57 29.61 6.54
N GLN A 224 14.36 30.62 5.68
CA GLN A 224 13.02 31.03 5.24
C GLN A 224 12.28 29.90 4.51
N GLU A 225 12.97 29.22 3.59
CA GLU A 225 12.39 28.10 2.85
C GLU A 225 12.10 26.91 3.78
N ALA A 226 13.02 26.60 4.69
CA ALA A 226 12.81 25.57 5.70
C ALA A 226 11.61 25.87 6.61
N ALA A 227 11.42 27.12 7.04
CA ALA A 227 10.26 27.53 7.83
C ALA A 227 8.95 27.36 7.06
N LYS A 228 8.92 27.71 5.77
CA LYS A 228 7.75 27.48 4.88
C LYS A 228 7.44 26.00 4.72
N LYS A 229 8.46 25.18 4.45
CA LYS A 229 8.31 23.72 4.34
C LYS A 229 7.82 23.10 5.65
N MET A 230 8.32 23.59 6.80
CA MET A 230 7.88 23.14 8.11
C MET A 230 6.42 23.48 8.39
N GLU A 231 5.93 24.65 7.94
CA GLU A 231 4.50 25.02 8.01
C GLU A 231 3.63 24.03 7.23
N VAL A 232 4.01 23.71 5.99
CA VAL A 232 3.29 22.73 5.16
C VAL A 232 3.33 21.34 5.79
N ALA A 233 4.48 20.95 6.33
CA ALA A 233 4.64 19.66 6.98
C ALA A 233 3.78 19.55 8.27
N LEU A 234 3.64 20.62 9.04
CA LEU A 234 2.76 20.67 10.23
C LEU A 234 1.29 20.42 9.86
N ASP A 235 0.78 21.07 8.81
CA ASP A 235 -0.57 20.84 8.29
C ASP A 235 -0.75 19.38 7.82
N CYS A 236 0.28 18.79 7.21
CA CYS A 236 0.26 17.37 6.82
C CYS A 236 0.22 16.43 8.04
N VAL A 237 1.00 16.72 9.10
CA VAL A 237 0.98 15.93 10.34
C VAL A 237 -0.39 15.98 11.02
N GLU A 238 -1.08 17.13 11.00
CA GLU A 238 -2.44 17.25 11.53
C GLU A 238 -3.45 16.39 10.76
N LYS A 239 -3.32 16.34 9.43
CA LYS A 239 -4.16 15.49 8.57
C LYS A 239 -3.91 14.00 8.78
N VAL A 240 -2.67 13.63 9.10
CA VAL A 240 -2.33 12.25 9.48
C VAL A 240 -3.04 11.84 10.77
N LYS A 241 -3.06 12.72 11.77
CA LYS A 241 -3.75 12.46 13.05
C LYS A 241 -5.23 12.15 12.83
N THR A 242 -5.91 12.95 12.01
CA THR A 242 -7.36 12.82 11.75
C THR A 242 -7.73 11.70 10.77
N GLY A 243 -6.76 11.00 10.16
CA GLY A 243 -7.02 9.92 9.20
C GLY A 243 -7.54 10.38 7.84
N THR A 244 -7.57 11.69 7.58
CA THR A 244 -8.04 12.28 6.31
C THR A 244 -7.00 12.18 5.17
N ASP A 245 -5.77 11.73 5.49
CA ASP A 245 -4.61 11.84 4.60
C ASP A 245 -4.64 10.89 3.38
N PHE A 246 -5.38 9.78 3.38
CA PHE A 246 -5.23 8.77 2.30
C PHE A 246 -5.56 9.30 0.88
N ASP A 247 -6.46 10.28 0.75
CA ASP A 247 -6.82 10.91 -0.53
C ASP A 247 -6.01 12.17 -0.87
N VAL A 248 -5.53 12.90 0.15
CA VAL A 248 -4.61 14.04 -0.01
C VAL A 248 -3.23 13.55 -0.43
N MET A 249 -2.83 12.40 0.10
CA MET A 249 -1.61 11.65 -0.21
C MET A 249 -1.39 11.37 -1.69
N ARG A 250 -2.41 10.86 -2.39
CA ARG A 250 -2.27 10.58 -3.82
C ARG A 250 -2.06 11.85 -4.64
N LYS A 251 -2.64 12.97 -4.19
CA LYS A 251 -2.58 14.24 -4.92
C LYS A 251 -1.24 14.95 -4.72
N LEU A 252 -0.63 14.88 -3.54
CA LEU A 252 0.67 15.51 -3.24
C LEU A 252 1.86 14.71 -3.79
N VAL A 253 1.87 13.38 -3.63
CA VAL A 253 2.94 12.52 -4.19
C VAL A 253 3.03 12.67 -5.72
N VAL A 254 1.89 12.75 -6.42
CA VAL A 254 1.88 13.00 -7.87
C VAL A 254 2.34 14.43 -8.21
N LYS A 255 1.99 15.42 -7.39
CA LYS A 255 2.32 16.83 -7.65
C LYS A 255 3.82 17.14 -7.48
N ASP A 256 4.48 16.55 -6.48
CA ASP A 256 5.90 16.79 -6.23
C ASP A 256 6.81 15.94 -7.12
N ILE A 257 6.39 14.71 -7.48
CA ILE A 257 7.05 13.89 -8.50
C ILE A 257 7.02 14.57 -9.87
N CYS A 258 5.91 15.24 -10.23
CA CYS A 258 5.79 15.93 -11.52
C CYS A 258 6.48 17.30 -11.59
N LYS A 259 6.89 17.89 -10.45
CA LYS A 259 7.47 19.25 -10.42
C LYS A 259 8.99 19.29 -10.31
N SER A 260 9.61 18.26 -9.72
CA SER A 260 11.02 18.31 -9.34
C SER A 260 11.95 17.50 -10.23
N TRP A 261 11.42 16.55 -11.01
CA TRP A 261 12.23 15.61 -11.80
C TRP A 261 11.90 15.76 -13.29
N THR A 262 12.92 15.98 -14.13
CA THR A 262 12.77 15.68 -15.55
C THR A 262 12.72 14.16 -15.69
N TYR A 263 11.77 13.63 -16.46
CA TYR A 263 11.61 12.17 -16.63
C TYR A 263 12.91 11.47 -17.06
N GLU A 264 13.80 12.23 -17.70
CA GLU A 264 15.13 11.82 -18.17
C GLU A 264 16.15 11.58 -17.04
N SER A 265 16.01 12.22 -15.87
CA SER A 265 16.94 12.07 -14.74
C SER A 265 16.65 10.85 -13.86
N LEU A 266 15.61 10.07 -14.19
CA LEU A 266 15.13 8.94 -13.40
C LEU A 266 15.76 7.64 -13.85
N ASP A 267 16.12 6.79 -12.90
CA ASP A 267 16.48 5.40 -13.23
C ASP A 267 15.23 4.60 -13.61
N GLU A 268 15.44 3.44 -14.24
CA GLU A 268 14.35 2.62 -14.77
C GLU A 268 13.38 2.11 -13.68
N THR A 269 13.87 1.90 -12.46
CA THR A 269 13.04 1.45 -11.33
C THR A 269 12.15 2.59 -10.85
N GLN A 270 12.70 3.79 -10.73
CA GLN A 270 11.98 5.01 -10.37
C GLN A 270 10.91 5.35 -11.43
N ARG A 271 11.25 5.25 -12.72
CA ARG A 271 10.29 5.45 -13.82
C ARG A 271 9.14 4.45 -13.74
N LYS A 272 9.43 3.16 -13.52
CA LYS A 272 8.40 2.11 -13.37
C LYS A 272 7.47 2.39 -12.20
N VAL A 273 8.00 2.82 -11.06
CA VAL A 273 7.20 3.18 -9.88
C VAL A 273 6.31 4.39 -10.16
N ILE A 274 6.87 5.46 -10.74
CA ILE A 274 6.14 6.69 -11.07
C ILE A 274 5.05 6.44 -12.10
N THR A 275 5.35 5.71 -13.19
CA THR A 275 4.36 5.31 -14.19
C THR A 275 3.23 4.49 -13.55
N LYS A 276 3.54 3.57 -12.62
CA LYS A 276 2.54 2.76 -11.90
C LYS A 276 1.67 3.61 -10.95
N VAL A 277 2.25 4.64 -10.32
CA VAL A 277 1.53 5.61 -9.47
C VAL A 277 0.64 6.53 -10.29
N LEU A 278 1.15 7.06 -11.40
CA LEU A 278 0.38 7.91 -12.33
C LEU A 278 -0.78 7.12 -12.96
N LEU A 279 -0.54 5.90 -13.45
CA LEU A 279 -1.61 5.03 -13.92
C LEU A 279 -2.66 4.83 -12.82
N ARG A 280 -2.27 4.46 -11.60
CA ARG A 280 -3.21 4.29 -10.48
C ARG A 280 -3.98 5.57 -10.14
N CYS A 281 -3.39 6.75 -10.30
CA CYS A 281 -4.04 8.02 -10.04
C CYS A 281 -5.03 8.39 -11.15
N VAL A 282 -4.67 8.17 -12.42
CA VAL A 282 -5.57 8.30 -13.56
C VAL A 282 -6.74 7.31 -13.44
N THR A 283 -6.45 6.02 -13.19
CA THR A 283 -7.47 4.99 -12.98
C THR A 283 -8.40 5.32 -11.82
N ARG A 284 -7.91 5.87 -10.70
CA ARG A 284 -8.78 6.27 -9.57
C ARG A 284 -9.52 7.58 -9.83
N LYS A 285 -8.98 8.50 -10.61
CA LYS A 285 -9.71 9.72 -11.00
C LYS A 285 -10.86 9.36 -11.95
N ILE A 286 -10.62 8.44 -12.88
CA ILE A 286 -11.65 7.80 -13.69
C ILE A 286 -12.67 7.06 -12.80
N PHE A 287 -12.20 6.24 -11.85
CA PHE A 287 -13.07 5.51 -10.91
C PHE A 287 -13.93 6.44 -10.03
N ASN A 288 -13.36 7.53 -9.52
CA ASN A 288 -14.10 8.51 -8.74
C ASN A 288 -15.12 9.27 -9.61
N LEU A 289 -14.75 9.62 -10.86
CA LEU A 289 -15.70 10.17 -11.82
C LEU A 289 -16.88 9.21 -12.05
N LEU A 290 -16.59 7.92 -12.23
CA LEU A 290 -17.60 6.87 -12.40
C LEU A 290 -18.48 6.72 -11.14
N ASN A 291 -17.89 6.82 -9.94
CA ASN A 291 -18.62 6.75 -8.67
C ASN A 291 -19.49 7.99 -8.42
N ASP A 292 -19.01 9.18 -8.79
CA ASP A 292 -19.77 10.42 -8.67
C ASP A 292 -20.94 10.41 -9.67
N LEU A 293 -20.72 9.91 -10.89
CA LEU A 293 -21.79 9.63 -11.86
C LEU A 293 -22.79 8.59 -11.32
N TYR A 294 -22.33 7.56 -10.61
CA TYR A 294 -23.20 6.57 -9.97
C TYR A 294 -24.02 7.15 -8.81
N LYS A 295 -23.46 8.10 -8.04
CA LYS A 295 -24.17 8.82 -6.98
C LYS A 295 -25.20 9.80 -7.55
N GLU A 296 -24.86 10.51 -8.61
CA GLU A 296 -25.81 11.33 -9.36
C GLU A 296 -26.95 10.47 -9.90
N ARG A 297 -26.66 9.29 -10.48
CA ARG A 297 -27.66 8.28 -10.89
C ARG A 297 -28.56 7.88 -9.73
N SER A 298 -27.99 7.58 -8.56
CA SER A 298 -28.77 7.20 -7.36
C SER A 298 -29.64 8.34 -6.81
N GLN A 299 -29.17 9.60 -6.88
CA GLN A 299 -29.92 10.76 -6.41
C GLN A 299 -31.04 11.16 -7.37
N VAL A 300 -30.80 11.12 -8.69
CA VAL A 300 -31.83 11.34 -9.72
C VAL A 300 -32.91 10.27 -9.62
N PHE A 301 -32.50 9.00 -9.49
CA PHE A 301 -33.42 7.87 -9.31
C PHE A 301 -34.24 7.96 -8.01
N LYS A 302 -33.62 8.36 -6.89
CA LYS A 302 -34.33 8.61 -5.61
C LYS A 302 -35.28 9.79 -5.67
N LYS A 303 -34.90 10.87 -6.36
CA LYS A 303 -35.76 12.04 -6.55
C LYS A 303 -36.98 11.71 -7.43
N HIS A 304 -36.78 10.92 -8.49
CA HIS A 304 -37.88 10.42 -9.33
C HIS A 304 -38.81 9.43 -8.59
N LEU A 305 -38.27 8.56 -7.74
CA LEU A 305 -39.05 7.66 -6.89
C LEU A 305 -39.88 8.39 -5.82
N GLN A 306 -39.45 9.58 -5.38
CA GLN A 306 -40.18 10.39 -4.40
C GLN A 306 -41.34 11.18 -5.02
N ASP A 307 -41.29 11.49 -6.32
CA ASP A 307 -42.24 12.39 -6.98
C ASP A 307 -43.49 11.69 -7.57
N LYS A 308 -43.56 10.35 -7.68
CA LYS A 308 -44.76 9.66 -8.19
C LYS A 308 -45.03 8.32 -7.51
N GLY A 309 -46.12 8.23 -6.76
CA GLY A 309 -46.73 6.97 -6.36
C GLY A 309 -47.58 6.40 -7.49
N VAL A 310 -47.18 5.25 -8.04
CA VAL A 310 -47.98 4.12 -8.58
C VAL A 310 -47.02 3.24 -9.41
N LEU A 311 -46.91 1.95 -9.05
CA LEU A 311 -45.76 1.09 -9.34
C LEU A 311 -45.88 0.23 -10.62
N GLU A 312 -47.02 0.23 -11.33
CA GLU A 312 -47.27 -0.78 -12.38
C GLU A 312 -47.13 -0.27 -13.82
N SER A 313 -47.22 1.04 -14.09
CA SER A 313 -46.85 1.61 -15.40
C SER A 313 -45.34 1.89 -15.54
N PHE A 314 -44.58 1.72 -14.46
CA PHE A 314 -43.19 2.20 -14.33
C PHE A 314 -42.13 1.23 -14.89
N ILE A 315 -42.44 -0.06 -15.02
CA ILE A 315 -41.45 -1.06 -15.48
C ILE A 315 -41.09 -0.86 -16.96
N ILE A 316 -41.97 -0.25 -17.75
CA ILE A 316 -41.74 -0.01 -19.18
C ILE A 316 -41.02 1.33 -19.42
N GLU A 317 -41.32 2.40 -18.67
CA GLU A 317 -40.64 3.71 -18.78
C GLU A 317 -39.25 3.73 -18.11
N ALA A 318 -39.05 2.98 -17.01
CA ALA A 318 -37.73 2.90 -16.36
C ALA A 318 -36.66 2.21 -17.23
N ASN A 319 -37.07 1.32 -18.14
CA ASN A 319 -36.16 0.69 -19.10
C ASN A 319 -35.65 1.70 -20.14
N SER A 320 -36.50 2.61 -20.63
CA SER A 320 -36.06 3.65 -21.58
C SER A 320 -35.09 4.68 -20.98
N ASP A 321 -35.23 5.00 -19.69
CA ASP A 321 -34.32 5.93 -19.00
C ASP A 321 -32.98 5.29 -18.61
N VAL A 322 -32.97 3.97 -18.35
CA VAL A 322 -31.73 3.20 -18.17
C VAL A 322 -30.98 3.09 -19.49
N ASP A 323 -31.66 2.84 -20.60
CA ASP A 323 -31.05 2.80 -21.94
C ASP A 323 -30.46 4.18 -22.33
N PHE A 324 -31.15 5.27 -22.00
CA PHE A 324 -30.65 6.64 -22.20
C PHE A 324 -29.39 6.94 -21.34
N LEU A 325 -29.37 6.49 -20.08
CA LEU A 325 -28.22 6.65 -19.19
C LEU A 325 -27.04 5.77 -19.57
N VAL A 326 -27.30 4.56 -20.09
CA VAL A 326 -26.28 3.68 -20.67
C VAL A 326 -25.68 4.32 -21.92
N ALA A 327 -26.50 4.84 -22.84
CA ALA A 327 -26.03 5.56 -24.02
C ALA A 327 -25.20 6.81 -23.66
N ALA A 328 -25.59 7.58 -22.64
CA ALA A 328 -24.83 8.74 -22.17
C ALA A 328 -23.50 8.36 -21.47
N LEU A 329 -23.44 7.17 -20.84
CA LEU A 329 -22.21 6.60 -20.29
C LEU A 329 -21.28 6.06 -21.38
N GLU A 330 -21.83 5.41 -22.40
CA GLU A 330 -21.12 4.99 -23.61
C GLU A 330 -20.53 6.19 -24.35
N GLU A 331 -21.31 7.26 -24.54
CA GLU A 331 -20.84 8.51 -25.14
C GLU A 331 -19.68 9.12 -24.34
N LYS A 332 -19.76 9.12 -23.00
CA LYS A 332 -18.69 9.63 -22.12
C LYS A 332 -17.46 8.71 -22.05
N GLN A 333 -17.63 7.39 -22.17
CA GLN A 333 -16.53 6.43 -22.21
C GLN A 333 -15.82 6.44 -23.56
N MET A 334 -16.57 6.55 -24.66
CA MET A 334 -16.02 6.82 -26.00
C MET A 334 -15.29 8.16 -26.03
N PHE A 335 -15.86 9.20 -25.44
CA PHE A 335 -15.18 10.49 -25.30
C PHE A 335 -13.85 10.36 -24.52
N LEU A 336 -13.82 9.56 -23.45
CA LEU A 336 -12.58 9.28 -22.70
C LEU A 336 -11.56 8.48 -23.53
N ALA A 337 -12.02 7.52 -24.34
CA ALA A 337 -11.19 6.73 -25.24
C ALA A 337 -10.59 7.60 -26.36
N ASP A 338 -11.37 8.53 -26.92
CA ASP A 338 -10.92 9.52 -27.90
C ASP A 338 -9.92 10.51 -27.29
N LYS A 339 -10.16 10.97 -26.05
CA LYS A 339 -9.21 11.83 -25.33
C LYS A 339 -7.90 11.12 -25.00
N LEU A 340 -7.91 9.80 -24.92
CA LEU A 340 -6.71 8.97 -24.74
C LEU A 340 -5.83 9.00 -25.99
N ASP A 341 -6.43 9.02 -27.19
CA ASP A 341 -5.70 9.18 -28.45
C ASP A 341 -5.16 10.60 -28.62
N ASP A 342 -5.95 11.63 -28.26
CA ASP A 342 -5.49 13.02 -28.22
C ASP A 342 -4.27 13.18 -27.28
N LEU A 343 -4.33 12.55 -26.10
CA LEU A 343 -3.21 12.49 -25.16
C LEU A 343 -2.00 11.79 -25.78
N LEU A 344 -2.17 10.63 -26.42
CA LEU A 344 -1.07 9.93 -27.08
C LEU A 344 -0.40 10.80 -28.15
N GLN A 345 -1.15 11.59 -28.92
CA GLN A 345 -0.57 12.53 -29.88
C GLN A 345 0.22 13.65 -29.20
N LEU A 346 -0.28 14.15 -28.06
CA LEU A 346 0.35 15.23 -27.29
C LEU A 346 1.66 14.79 -26.63
N ILE A 347 1.74 13.53 -26.19
CA ILE A 347 2.91 13.00 -25.46
C ILE A 347 3.94 12.37 -26.42
N LYS A 348 3.56 12.01 -27.65
CA LYS A 348 4.47 11.47 -28.68
C LYS A 348 5.78 12.26 -28.86
N PRO A 349 5.78 13.61 -28.99
CA PRO A 349 7.03 14.37 -29.14
C PRO A 349 7.87 14.45 -27.86
N LEU A 350 7.34 14.04 -26.71
CA LEU A 350 8.01 14.15 -25.40
C LEU A 350 8.80 12.89 -25.00
N HIS A 351 8.75 11.84 -25.82
CA HIS A 351 9.37 10.56 -25.51
C HIS A 351 10.15 9.99 -26.69
N LYS A 352 11.21 9.23 -26.39
CA LYS A 352 11.91 8.41 -27.39
C LYS A 352 10.97 7.35 -27.94
N GLU A 353 11.14 6.98 -29.21
CA GLU A 353 10.24 6.08 -29.95
C GLU A 353 9.94 4.77 -29.18
N ASP A 354 10.97 4.14 -28.59
CA ASP A 354 10.82 2.89 -27.83
C ASP A 354 9.98 3.04 -26.54
N ASP A 355 10.10 4.19 -25.87
CA ASP A 355 9.32 4.49 -24.66
C ASP A 355 7.89 4.88 -25.03
N PHE A 356 7.71 5.63 -26.13
CA PHE A 356 6.39 5.93 -26.68
C PHE A 356 5.65 4.66 -27.09
N ILE A 357 6.33 3.68 -27.70
CA ILE A 357 5.73 2.38 -28.04
C ILE A 357 5.24 1.65 -26.77
N LYS A 358 6.01 1.67 -25.68
CA LYS A 358 5.59 1.06 -24.40
C LYS A 358 4.42 1.79 -23.74
N ILE A 359 4.43 3.12 -23.77
CA ILE A 359 3.34 3.97 -23.26
C ILE A 359 2.08 3.74 -24.09
N LYS A 360 2.18 3.81 -25.42
CA LYS A 360 1.11 3.51 -26.37
C LYS A 360 0.55 2.12 -26.16
N THR A 361 1.40 1.11 -25.98
CA THR A 361 0.94 -0.27 -25.70
C THR A 361 0.19 -0.36 -24.38
N SER A 362 0.64 0.33 -23.33
CA SER A 362 -0.02 0.33 -22.02
C SER A 362 -1.34 1.11 -22.04
N MET A 363 -1.38 2.24 -22.75
CA MET A 363 -2.57 3.07 -22.93
C MET A 363 -3.58 2.40 -23.86
N MET A 364 -3.14 1.70 -24.91
CA MET A 364 -4.01 0.87 -25.76
C MET A 364 -4.56 -0.31 -24.96
N LYS A 365 -3.78 -0.97 -24.09
CA LYS A 365 -4.32 -1.96 -23.15
C LYS A 365 -5.35 -1.36 -22.20
N CYS A 366 -5.15 -0.11 -21.76
CA CYS A 366 -6.09 0.59 -20.90
C CYS A 366 -7.36 1.00 -21.66
N LYS A 367 -7.24 1.42 -22.93
CA LYS A 367 -8.33 1.72 -23.87
C LYS A 367 -9.12 0.45 -24.19
N THR A 368 -8.45 -0.63 -24.58
CA THR A 368 -9.06 -1.95 -24.75
C THR A 368 -9.71 -2.42 -23.47
N ASN A 369 -9.10 -2.21 -22.30
CA ASN A 369 -9.76 -2.53 -21.03
C ASN A 369 -10.94 -1.61 -20.75
N LEU A 370 -10.92 -0.32 -21.07
CA LEU A 370 -12.04 0.62 -20.92
C LEU A 370 -13.20 0.26 -21.86
N GLU A 371 -12.90 -0.04 -23.12
CA GLU A 371 -13.85 -0.57 -24.12
C GLU A 371 -14.39 -1.93 -23.67
N ARG A 372 -13.54 -2.77 -23.06
CA ARG A 372 -13.94 -4.05 -22.50
C ARG A 372 -14.70 -3.90 -21.18
N THR A 373 -14.41 -2.91 -20.34
CA THR A 373 -15.18 -2.61 -19.11
C THR A 373 -16.52 -1.98 -19.45
N SER A 374 -16.59 -1.21 -20.54
CA SER A 374 -17.84 -0.74 -21.16
C SER A 374 -18.70 -1.94 -21.59
N ALA A 375 -18.08 -2.94 -22.23
CA ALA A 375 -18.74 -4.21 -22.57
C ALA A 375 -19.03 -5.12 -21.36
N ILE A 376 -18.19 -5.13 -20.32
CA ILE A 376 -18.32 -5.97 -19.10
C ILE A 376 -19.33 -5.39 -18.11
N ALA A 377 -19.55 -4.07 -18.09
CA ALA A 377 -20.65 -3.46 -17.33
C ALA A 377 -22.04 -4.00 -17.75
N LEU A 378 -22.11 -4.70 -18.89
CA LEU A 378 -23.27 -5.44 -19.38
C LEU A 378 -23.05 -6.96 -19.54
N ALA A 379 -21.89 -7.53 -19.19
CA ALA A 379 -21.67 -8.96 -19.38
C ALA A 379 -20.66 -9.55 -18.38
N THR A 380 -21.16 -10.10 -17.26
CA THR A 380 -20.63 -11.40 -16.85
C THR A 380 -20.87 -12.34 -18.02
N VAL A 381 -19.79 -12.83 -18.63
CA VAL A 381 -19.86 -13.66 -19.84
C VAL A 381 -20.56 -14.98 -19.52
N TYR A 382 -20.37 -15.46 -18.28
CA TYR A 382 -20.97 -16.68 -17.76
C TYR A 382 -21.69 -16.43 -16.44
N ASP A 383 -22.74 -17.19 -16.20
CA ASP A 383 -23.40 -17.25 -14.91
C ASP A 383 -22.59 -18.08 -13.92
N VAL A 384 -22.08 -19.23 -14.35
CA VAL A 384 -21.34 -20.14 -13.47
C VAL A 384 -20.10 -20.70 -14.17
N PHE A 385 -19.00 -20.68 -13.44
CA PHE A 385 -17.79 -21.43 -13.76
C PHE A 385 -17.67 -22.65 -12.87
N ILE A 386 -17.32 -23.81 -13.44
CA ILE A 386 -17.20 -25.08 -12.72
C ILE A 386 -15.73 -25.52 -12.75
N LEU A 387 -15.10 -25.49 -11.58
CA LEU A 387 -13.76 -26.01 -11.34
C LEU A 387 -13.82 -27.45 -10.85
N TYR A 388 -13.04 -28.33 -11.47
CA TYR A 388 -13.00 -29.75 -11.17
C TYR A 388 -11.62 -30.32 -11.54
N CYS A 389 -11.30 -31.53 -11.08
CA CYS A 389 -10.08 -32.24 -11.49
C CYS A 389 -10.29 -32.91 -12.85
N GLU A 390 -9.30 -32.91 -13.74
CA GLU A 390 -9.43 -33.49 -15.10
C GLU A 390 -9.94 -34.94 -15.09
N ALA A 391 -9.58 -35.73 -14.07
CA ALA A 391 -10.07 -37.10 -13.89
C ALA A 391 -11.61 -37.20 -13.69
N ASP A 392 -12.26 -36.13 -13.23
CA ASP A 392 -13.69 -36.04 -12.97
C ASP A 392 -14.47 -35.34 -14.10
N ARG A 393 -13.89 -35.16 -15.29
CA ARG A 393 -14.49 -34.40 -16.40
C ARG A 393 -15.90 -34.86 -16.78
N GLU A 394 -16.11 -36.16 -16.88
CA GLU A 394 -17.42 -36.73 -17.21
C GLU A 394 -18.45 -36.48 -16.10
N GLU A 395 -18.01 -36.52 -14.84
CA GLU A 395 -18.85 -36.27 -13.67
C GLU A 395 -19.21 -34.78 -13.57
N ALA A 396 -18.26 -33.89 -13.87
CA ALA A 396 -18.50 -32.44 -13.97
C ALA A 396 -19.48 -32.10 -15.09
N ASN A 397 -19.39 -32.77 -16.24
CA ASN A 397 -20.35 -32.64 -17.34
C ASN A 397 -21.74 -33.10 -16.94
N THR A 398 -21.84 -34.26 -16.28
CA THR A 398 -23.11 -34.79 -15.78
C THR A 398 -23.76 -33.83 -14.78
N PHE A 399 -22.98 -33.36 -13.80
CA PHE A 399 -23.40 -32.34 -12.85
C PHE A 399 -23.91 -31.06 -13.55
N ARG A 400 -23.19 -30.57 -14.56
CA ARG A 400 -23.58 -29.39 -15.35
C ARG A 400 -24.94 -29.60 -16.03
N GLN A 401 -25.14 -30.72 -16.71
CA GLN A 401 -26.38 -31.01 -17.42
C GLN A 401 -27.57 -31.18 -16.46
N ASP A 402 -27.39 -31.94 -15.38
CA ASP A 402 -28.41 -32.14 -14.35
C ASP A 402 -28.85 -30.80 -13.73
N TRP A 403 -27.90 -29.89 -13.50
CA TRP A 403 -28.23 -28.58 -12.96
C TRP A 403 -28.93 -27.69 -13.97
N LEU A 404 -28.49 -27.68 -15.23
CA LEU A 404 -29.11 -26.88 -16.30
C LEU A 404 -30.59 -27.24 -16.53
N VAL A 405 -30.99 -28.50 -16.32
CA VAL A 405 -32.40 -28.91 -16.36
C VAL A 405 -33.25 -28.13 -15.35
N ASN A 406 -32.69 -27.82 -14.17
CA ASN A 406 -33.37 -27.04 -13.13
C ASN A 406 -33.36 -25.51 -13.39
N LEU A 407 -32.72 -25.07 -14.47
CA LEU A 407 -32.56 -23.67 -14.86
C LEU A 407 -33.23 -23.34 -16.21
N GLN A 408 -34.00 -24.27 -16.77
CA GLN A 408 -34.67 -24.09 -18.07
C GLN A 408 -35.71 -22.96 -18.07
N ASP A 409 -36.19 -22.55 -16.89
CA ASP A 409 -37.14 -21.46 -16.69
C ASP A 409 -36.48 -20.07 -16.68
N LEU A 410 -35.15 -20.00 -16.74
CA LEU A 410 -34.43 -18.73 -16.75
C LEU A 410 -34.41 -18.09 -18.14
N ASP A 411 -34.78 -16.81 -18.21
CA ASP A 411 -34.64 -15.96 -19.40
C ASP A 411 -33.72 -14.76 -19.09
N PRO A 412 -32.53 -14.64 -19.72
CA PRO A 412 -31.95 -15.59 -20.67
C PRO A 412 -31.47 -16.90 -20.00
N PRO A 413 -31.32 -18.00 -20.76
CA PRO A 413 -30.80 -19.27 -20.23
C PRO A 413 -29.46 -19.12 -19.51
N ALA A 414 -29.23 -19.95 -18.48
CA ALA A 414 -27.98 -19.94 -17.73
C ALA A 414 -26.78 -20.32 -18.59
N LYS A 415 -25.78 -19.44 -18.64
CA LYS A 415 -24.49 -19.69 -19.31
C LYS A 415 -23.53 -20.30 -18.32
N THR A 416 -23.19 -21.58 -18.50
CA THR A 416 -22.23 -22.28 -17.66
C THR A 416 -20.98 -22.61 -18.46
N ILE A 417 -19.82 -22.61 -17.82
CA ILE A 417 -18.55 -22.97 -18.46
C ILE A 417 -17.72 -23.89 -17.57
N LEU A 418 -17.12 -24.90 -18.17
CA LEU A 418 -16.18 -25.79 -17.51
C LEU A 418 -14.76 -25.22 -17.51
N TYR A 419 -13.96 -25.62 -16.53
CA TYR A 419 -12.57 -25.19 -16.39
C TYR A 419 -11.73 -25.33 -17.67
N ASP A 420 -11.78 -26.50 -18.33
CA ASP A 420 -11.04 -26.81 -19.55
C ASP A 420 -11.58 -26.09 -20.79
N GLU A 421 -12.86 -25.73 -20.79
CA GLU A 421 -13.47 -24.89 -21.82
C GLU A 421 -13.06 -23.42 -21.66
N TYR A 422 -12.81 -22.98 -20.43
CA TYR A 422 -12.43 -21.61 -20.08
C TYR A 422 -10.94 -21.33 -20.28
N VAL A 423 -10.07 -22.25 -19.83
CA VAL A 423 -8.62 -22.08 -19.94
C VAL A 423 -8.12 -22.58 -21.29
N LEU A 424 -8.02 -21.65 -22.25
CA LEU A 424 -7.57 -21.97 -23.60
C LEU A 424 -6.09 -22.43 -23.63
N PRO A 425 -5.71 -23.35 -24.54
CA PRO A 425 -4.33 -23.77 -24.73
C PRO A 425 -3.36 -22.59 -24.91
N GLY A 426 -2.24 -22.64 -24.19
CA GLY A 426 -1.23 -21.57 -24.20
C GLY A 426 -1.51 -20.43 -23.21
N THR A 427 -2.63 -20.47 -22.47
CA THR A 427 -2.93 -19.51 -21.41
C THR A 427 -2.37 -19.98 -20.07
N SER A 428 -1.82 -19.06 -19.27
CA SER A 428 -1.47 -19.35 -17.88
C SER A 428 -2.72 -19.67 -17.07
N HIS A 429 -2.78 -20.87 -16.49
CA HIS A 429 -3.89 -21.30 -15.62
C HIS A 429 -4.11 -20.34 -14.45
N VAL A 430 -3.03 -19.83 -13.84
CA VAL A 430 -3.10 -18.87 -12.73
C VAL A 430 -3.77 -17.58 -13.18
N SER A 431 -3.31 -17.00 -14.30
CA SER A 431 -3.85 -15.74 -14.81
C SER A 431 -5.30 -15.88 -15.29
N ALA A 432 -5.69 -17.05 -15.79
CA ALA A 432 -7.08 -17.32 -16.12
C ALA A 432 -7.98 -17.34 -14.87
N LEU A 433 -7.52 -18.03 -13.80
CA LEU A 433 -8.27 -18.16 -12.55
C LEU A 433 -8.32 -16.87 -11.72
N GLU A 434 -7.35 -15.96 -11.85
CA GLU A 434 -7.40 -14.64 -11.21
C GLU A 434 -8.58 -13.79 -11.69
N ASN A 435 -8.98 -13.95 -12.95
CA ASN A 435 -10.05 -13.17 -13.59
C ASN A 435 -11.43 -13.86 -13.52
N VAL A 436 -11.51 -15.10 -13.05
CA VAL A 436 -12.77 -15.88 -13.10
C VAL A 436 -13.92 -15.22 -12.33
N LEU A 437 -13.63 -14.53 -11.23
CA LEU A 437 -14.62 -13.79 -10.44
C LEU A 437 -15.03 -12.45 -11.09
N GLU A 438 -14.40 -12.05 -12.18
CA GLU A 438 -14.79 -10.89 -12.99
C GLU A 438 -15.65 -11.35 -14.17
N ASP A 439 -15.35 -12.52 -14.72
CA ASP A 439 -16.04 -13.08 -15.88
C ASP A 439 -17.29 -13.90 -15.54
N CYS A 440 -17.41 -14.40 -14.30
CA CYS A 440 -18.48 -15.31 -13.86
C CYS A 440 -19.21 -14.83 -12.60
N ARG A 441 -20.55 -14.98 -12.51
CA ARG A 441 -21.32 -14.59 -11.30
C ARG A 441 -20.98 -15.49 -10.11
N LEU A 442 -21.03 -16.80 -10.31
CA LEU A 442 -20.70 -17.83 -9.33
C LEU A 442 -19.57 -18.74 -9.82
N VAL A 443 -18.85 -19.34 -8.87
CA VAL A 443 -17.86 -20.37 -9.12
C VAL A 443 -18.18 -21.58 -8.26
N PHE A 444 -18.33 -22.74 -8.89
CA PHE A 444 -18.50 -24.02 -8.21
C PHE A 444 -17.19 -24.78 -8.24
N ILE A 445 -16.77 -25.29 -7.09
CA ILE A 445 -15.60 -26.17 -6.97
C ILE A 445 -16.12 -27.57 -6.63
N LEU A 446 -15.93 -28.53 -7.54
CA LEU A 446 -16.36 -29.90 -7.33
C LEU A 446 -15.34 -30.65 -6.47
N CYS A 447 -15.73 -30.94 -5.23
CA CYS A 447 -14.88 -31.51 -4.18
C CYS A 447 -15.01 -33.04 -4.15
N THR A 448 -14.21 -33.70 -4.97
CA THR A 448 -14.08 -35.18 -5.07
C THR A 448 -12.79 -35.68 -4.41
N GLN A 449 -12.57 -36.99 -4.37
CA GLN A 449 -11.24 -37.52 -4.01
C GLN A 449 -10.14 -37.14 -5.01
N ALA A 450 -10.45 -36.99 -6.29
CA ALA A 450 -9.45 -36.74 -7.32
C ALA A 450 -8.89 -35.32 -7.23
N ILE A 451 -9.72 -34.29 -6.99
CA ILE A 451 -9.23 -32.91 -6.80
C ILE A 451 -8.35 -32.76 -5.57
N LEU A 452 -8.52 -33.62 -4.56
CA LEU A 452 -7.71 -33.60 -3.34
C LEU A 452 -6.35 -34.29 -3.50
N LYS A 453 -6.27 -35.26 -4.40
CA LYS A 453 -5.04 -36.01 -4.72
C LYS A 453 -4.24 -35.35 -5.83
N ASP A 454 -4.89 -34.61 -6.72
CA ASP A 454 -4.24 -33.88 -7.80
C ASP A 454 -3.75 -32.50 -7.30
N ASP A 455 -2.43 -32.35 -7.22
CA ASP A 455 -1.77 -31.15 -6.70
C ASP A 455 -2.14 -29.89 -7.48
N LEU A 456 -2.27 -30.01 -8.80
CA LEU A 456 -2.59 -28.89 -9.68
C LEU A 456 -4.02 -28.39 -9.45
N SER A 457 -5.00 -29.29 -9.48
CA SER A 457 -6.41 -28.93 -9.30
C SER A 457 -6.68 -28.42 -7.87
N ARG A 458 -6.00 -28.98 -6.87
CA ARG A 458 -6.01 -28.46 -5.50
C ARG A 458 -5.50 -27.02 -5.44
N PHE A 459 -4.32 -26.77 -6.02
CA PHE A 459 -3.73 -25.43 -6.06
C PHE A 459 -4.64 -24.41 -6.78
N GLN A 460 -5.28 -24.83 -7.87
CA GLN A 460 -6.24 -24.00 -8.60
C GLN A 460 -7.47 -23.64 -7.76
N ALA A 461 -8.00 -24.61 -7.00
CA ALA A 461 -9.10 -24.37 -6.08
C ALA A 461 -8.70 -23.37 -4.98
N GLU A 462 -7.49 -23.50 -4.44
CA GLU A 462 -6.95 -22.56 -3.45
C GLU A 462 -6.85 -21.12 -4.00
N ILE A 463 -6.40 -20.94 -5.25
CA ILE A 463 -6.34 -19.62 -5.92
C ILE A 463 -7.74 -18.98 -5.98
N VAL A 464 -8.74 -19.71 -6.49
CA VAL A 464 -10.10 -19.20 -6.65
C VAL A 464 -10.71 -18.82 -5.30
N MET A 465 -10.47 -19.66 -4.29
CA MET A 465 -10.94 -19.43 -2.91
C MET A 465 -10.26 -18.22 -2.27
N TYR A 466 -8.94 -18.09 -2.42
CA TYR A 466 -8.19 -16.93 -1.95
C TYR A 466 -8.71 -15.64 -2.56
N ASN A 467 -8.91 -15.62 -3.89
CA ASN A 467 -9.44 -14.46 -4.61
C ASN A 467 -10.84 -14.06 -4.12
N SER A 468 -11.67 -15.04 -3.76
CA SER A 468 -12.99 -14.79 -3.17
C SER A 468 -12.90 -14.17 -1.77
N LEU A 469 -11.93 -14.61 -0.95
CA LEU A 469 -11.71 -14.08 0.39
C LEU A 469 -11.12 -12.67 0.37
N GLU A 470 -10.29 -12.33 -0.62
CA GLU A 470 -9.72 -11.00 -0.78
C GLU A 470 -10.80 -9.97 -1.20
N LYS A 471 -11.73 -10.37 -2.08
CA LYS A 471 -12.79 -9.51 -2.63
C LYS A 471 -14.02 -9.34 -1.72
N LYS A 472 -13.87 -9.48 -0.38
CA LYS A 472 -14.87 -9.56 0.73
C LYS A 472 -15.96 -8.47 0.86
N LYS A 473 -16.25 -7.68 -0.17
CA LYS A 473 -17.32 -6.66 -0.17
C LYS A 473 -18.70 -7.20 -0.57
N ALA A 474 -18.81 -8.42 -1.09
CA ALA A 474 -20.09 -9.00 -1.50
C ALA A 474 -20.81 -9.67 -0.31
N ALA A 475 -22.11 -9.40 -0.16
CA ALA A 475 -22.95 -9.98 0.89
C ALA A 475 -23.24 -11.48 0.67
N THR A 476 -23.07 -11.97 -0.56
CA THR A 476 -23.33 -13.36 -0.96
C THR A 476 -22.02 -14.08 -1.32
N PRO A 477 -21.83 -15.34 -0.88
CA PRO A 477 -20.67 -16.13 -1.27
C PRO A 477 -20.72 -16.43 -2.76
N ARG A 478 -19.67 -16.03 -3.49
CA ARG A 478 -19.55 -16.26 -4.94
C ARG A 478 -18.85 -17.56 -5.29
N VAL A 479 -18.08 -18.13 -4.37
CA VAL A 479 -17.43 -19.43 -4.52
C VAL A 479 -18.10 -20.45 -3.61
N ILE A 480 -18.55 -21.57 -4.19
CA ILE A 480 -19.29 -22.62 -3.50
C ILE A 480 -18.60 -23.95 -3.73
N ALA A 481 -18.22 -24.61 -2.63
CA ALA A 481 -17.65 -25.95 -2.67
C ALA A 481 -18.78 -27.00 -2.71
N ILE A 482 -18.74 -27.93 -3.66
CA ILE A 482 -19.79 -28.92 -3.90
C ILE A 482 -19.21 -30.33 -3.82
N HIS A 483 -19.63 -31.11 -2.83
CA HIS A 483 -19.30 -32.52 -2.76
C HIS A 483 -20.28 -33.33 -3.61
N LEU A 484 -19.80 -34.01 -4.65
CA LEU A 484 -20.65 -34.82 -5.53
C LEU A 484 -21.20 -36.06 -4.81
N ARG A 485 -20.45 -36.64 -3.86
CA ARG A 485 -20.85 -37.82 -3.09
C ARG A 485 -20.76 -37.54 -1.59
N LYS A 486 -21.60 -38.22 -0.80
CA LYS A 486 -21.55 -38.13 0.67
C LYS A 486 -20.21 -38.59 1.24
N GLU A 487 -19.55 -39.52 0.58
CA GLU A 487 -18.27 -40.09 1.01
C GLU A 487 -17.10 -39.11 0.86
N ASP A 488 -17.18 -38.19 -0.12
CA ASP A 488 -16.18 -37.16 -0.35
C ASP A 488 -16.09 -36.14 0.80
N PHE A 489 -17.17 -36.05 1.60
CA PHE A 489 -17.23 -35.19 2.78
C PHE A 489 -16.20 -35.54 3.84
N LYS A 490 -15.77 -36.81 3.93
CA LYS A 490 -14.78 -37.24 4.94
C LYS A 490 -13.37 -36.74 4.67
N CYS A 491 -13.11 -36.20 3.48
CA CYS A 491 -11.78 -35.81 3.05
C CYS A 491 -11.64 -34.30 2.83
N SER A 492 -12.59 -33.47 3.28
CA SER A 492 -12.53 -32.02 3.11
C SER A 492 -11.29 -31.43 3.79
N PRO A 493 -10.30 -30.92 3.04
CA PRO A 493 -9.16 -30.24 3.62
C PRO A 493 -9.60 -28.96 4.34
N SER A 494 -8.79 -28.54 5.31
CA SER A 494 -9.08 -27.37 6.17
C SER A 494 -9.35 -26.09 5.38
N TRP A 495 -8.79 -25.93 4.18
CA TRP A 495 -9.04 -24.77 3.34
C TRP A 495 -10.47 -24.72 2.75
N ILE A 496 -11.14 -25.86 2.58
CA ILE A 496 -12.57 -25.90 2.18
C ILE A 496 -13.45 -25.52 3.37
N SER A 497 -13.08 -25.96 4.58
CA SER A 497 -13.84 -25.66 5.81
C SER A 497 -13.85 -24.18 6.17
N GLY A 498 -12.92 -23.38 5.64
CA GLY A 498 -12.85 -21.94 5.86
C GLY A 498 -13.87 -21.12 5.05
N VAL A 499 -14.66 -21.75 4.16
CA VAL A 499 -15.71 -21.08 3.38
C VAL A 499 -17.07 -21.51 3.88
N ASN A 500 -17.89 -20.52 4.25
CA ASN A 500 -19.21 -20.71 4.88
C ASN A 500 -20.27 -21.35 3.97
N SER A 501 -19.93 -21.69 2.73
CA SER A 501 -20.84 -22.18 1.70
C SER A 501 -20.28 -23.44 1.03
N PHE A 502 -20.53 -24.58 1.65
CA PHE A 502 -20.39 -25.88 1.01
C PHE A 502 -21.72 -26.62 0.99
N CYS A 503 -21.94 -27.48 0.00
CA CYS A 503 -23.10 -28.36 -0.06
C CYS A 503 -22.75 -29.75 -0.60
N VAL A 504 -23.56 -30.75 -0.25
CA VAL A 504 -23.52 -32.08 -0.88
C VAL A 504 -24.55 -32.08 -1.99
N TRP A 505 -24.16 -32.52 -3.19
CA TRP A 505 -25.05 -32.57 -4.34
C TRP A 505 -26.23 -33.51 -4.11
N ASN A 506 -27.43 -32.93 -4.10
CA ASN A 506 -28.72 -33.58 -3.94
C ASN A 506 -29.85 -32.62 -4.37
N PRO A 507 -31.11 -33.08 -4.51
CA PRO A 507 -32.21 -32.22 -4.96
C PRO A 507 -32.43 -30.94 -4.11
N PHE A 508 -32.17 -31.00 -2.81
CA PHE A 508 -32.27 -29.84 -1.92
C PHE A 508 -31.18 -28.80 -2.21
N SER A 509 -29.93 -29.25 -2.38
CA SER A 509 -28.82 -28.36 -2.77
C SER A 509 -29.03 -27.73 -4.15
N GLN A 510 -29.64 -28.45 -5.10
CA GLN A 510 -30.00 -27.92 -6.42
C GLN A 510 -30.91 -26.69 -6.28
N THR A 511 -31.95 -26.79 -5.45
CA THR A 511 -32.88 -25.70 -5.19
C THR A 511 -32.17 -24.47 -4.60
N ILE A 512 -31.26 -24.71 -3.65
CA ILE A 512 -30.47 -23.63 -3.02
C ILE A 512 -29.58 -22.96 -4.07
N LEU A 513 -28.82 -23.72 -4.85
CA LEU A 513 -27.91 -23.18 -5.86
C LEU A 513 -28.65 -22.41 -6.95
N THR A 514 -29.82 -22.90 -7.38
CA THR A 514 -30.69 -22.19 -8.32
C THR A 514 -31.18 -20.86 -7.74
N LYS A 515 -31.61 -20.85 -6.47
CA LYS A 515 -32.00 -19.60 -5.80
C LYS A 515 -30.83 -18.63 -5.67
N THR A 516 -29.64 -19.13 -5.31
CA THR A 516 -28.42 -18.32 -5.22
C THR A 516 -28.06 -17.70 -6.57
N LEU A 517 -28.17 -18.45 -7.67
CA LEU A 517 -27.93 -17.91 -9.00
C LEU A 517 -28.97 -16.85 -9.39
N LYS A 518 -30.26 -17.09 -9.13
CA LYS A 518 -31.34 -16.11 -9.38
C LYS A 518 -31.05 -14.79 -8.66
N THR A 519 -30.73 -14.85 -7.37
CA THR A 519 -30.33 -13.66 -6.59
C THR A 519 -29.07 -13.01 -7.15
N ALA A 520 -28.06 -13.79 -7.55
CA ALA A 520 -26.82 -13.25 -8.12
C ALA A 520 -26.99 -12.62 -9.52
N ARG A 521 -28.08 -12.93 -10.24
CA ARG A 521 -28.44 -12.26 -11.49
C ARG A 521 -29.15 -10.93 -11.28
N GLU A 522 -29.88 -10.80 -10.17
CA GLU A 522 -30.62 -9.59 -9.80
C GLU A 522 -29.70 -8.50 -9.21
N THR A 523 -28.58 -8.89 -8.61
CA THR A 523 -27.54 -8.00 -8.04
C THR A 523 -26.44 -7.68 -9.04
#